data_AF-A0A1H8BR12-F1
#
_entry.id   AF-A0A1H8BR12-F1
#
_cell.length_a   1.000
_cell.length_b   1.000
_cell.length_c   1.000
_cell.angle_alpha   90.00
_cell.angle_beta   90.00
_cell.angle_gamma   90.00
#
_symmetry.space_group_name_H-M   'P 1'
#
loop_
_entity.id
_entity.type
_entity.pdbx_description
1 polymer ?
#
loop_
_entity_poly.entity_id
_entity_poly.type
_entity_poly.pdbx_seq_one_letter_code
_entity_poly.pdbx_strand_id
1 'polypeptide(L)' 'MVATSSADLSSLVKSAALIQPELVALRRAVHEEPEIGLDLPLTQAKVLAALEGLGLEVSVGEKLSSVTA' A
#
# COMPACT_ATOMS: atom_id res chain seq x y z
N MET A 1 -17.77 19.91 -8.56
CA MET A 1 -16.55 20.40 -7.89
C MET A 1 -16.83 20.35 -6.39
N VAL A 2 -16.42 19.27 -5.71
CA VAL A 2 -16.67 19.12 -4.27
C VAL A 2 -15.65 20.01 -3.55
N ALA A 3 -16.13 20.97 -2.76
CA ALA A 3 -15.27 21.81 -1.94
C ALA A 3 -14.84 21.00 -0.71
N THR A 4 -13.60 20.52 -0.68
CA THR A 4 -13.04 19.83 0.50
C THR A 4 -12.93 20.81 1.65
N SER A 5 -13.60 20.54 2.78
CA SER A 5 -13.57 21.44 3.93
C SER A 5 -12.29 21.23 4.76
N SER A 6 -11.93 22.23 5.56
CA SER A 6 -10.83 22.11 6.54
C SER A 6 -11.08 20.98 7.55
N ALA A 7 -12.35 20.74 7.91
CA ALA A 7 -12.75 19.64 8.78
C ALA A 7 -12.50 18.28 8.11
N ASP A 8 -12.76 18.15 6.81
CA ASP A 8 -12.50 16.92 6.05
C ASP A 8 -11.00 16.61 5.97
N LEU A 9 -10.17 17.63 5.72
CA LEU A 9 -8.71 17.46 5.71
C LEU A 9 -8.16 17.05 7.10
N SER A 10 -8.68 17.65 8.17
CA SER A 10 -8.30 17.25 9.54
C SER A 10 -8.66 15.79 9.82
N SER A 11 -9.84 15.34 9.37
CA SER A 11 -10.26 13.95 9.53
C SER A 11 -9.36 12.99 8.74
N LEU A 12 -9.00 13.34 7.51
CA LEU A 12 -8.11 12.54 6.66
C LEU A 12 -6.71 12.39 7.28
N VAL A 13 -6.14 13.48 7.80
CA VAL A 13 -4.83 13.45 8.47
C VAL A 13 -4.86 12.56 9.71
N LYS A 14 -5.95 12.60 10.49
CA LYS A 14 -6.12 11.71 11.65
C LYS A 14 -6.17 10.24 11.23
N SER A 15 -6.96 9.89 10.21
CA SER A 15 -7.03 8.53 9.69
C SER A 15 -5.67 8.05 9.14
N ALA A 16 -4.94 8.91 8.44
CA ALA A 16 -3.60 8.59 7.94
C ALA A 16 -2.60 8.33 9.08
N ALA A 17 -2.70 9.09 10.19
CA ALA A 17 -1.85 8.88 11.37
C ALA A 17 -2.10 7.51 12.03
N LEU A 18 -3.33 6.98 11.98
CA LEU A 18 -3.64 5.67 12.55
C LEU A 18 -2.94 4.51 11.82
N ILE A 19 -2.82 4.59 10.49
CA ILE A 19 -2.18 3.54 9.67
C ILE A 19 -0.67 3.75 9.47
N GLN A 20 -0.13 4.90 9.85
CA GLN A 20 1.28 5.26 9.65
C GLN A 20 2.27 4.21 10.21
N PRO A 21 2.09 3.66 11.43
CA PRO A 21 3.05 2.69 11.98
C PRO A 21 3.19 1.43 11.11
N GLU A 22 2.07 0.91 10.61
CA GLU A 22 2.02 -0.29 9.75
C GLU A 22 2.66 0.00 8.39
N LEU A 23 2.37 1.16 7.79
CA LEU A 23 3.03 1.58 6.54
C LEU A 23 4.54 1.74 6.70
N VAL A 24 5.01 2.27 7.83
CA VAL A 24 6.45 2.36 8.13
C VAL A 24 7.08 0.97 8.24
N ALA A 25 6.39 0.02 8.89
CA ALA A 25 6.85 -1.37 9.00
C ALA A 25 6.93 -2.04 7.63
N LEU A 26 5.88 -1.92 6.80
CA LEU A 26 5.87 -2.44 5.42
C LEU A 26 7.02 -1.85 4.60
N ARG A 27 7.20 -0.52 4.64
CA ARG A 27 8.31 0.15 3.94
C ARG A 27 9.67 -0.43 4.35
N ARG A 28 9.89 -0.65 5.65
CA ARG A 28 11.15 -1.22 6.15
C ARG A 28 11.34 -2.64 5.63
N ALA A 29 10.33 -3.50 5.73
CA ALA A 29 10.40 -4.88 5.24
C ALA A 29 10.65 -4.97 3.72
N VAL A 30 10.12 -4.03 2.93
CA VAL A 30 10.41 -3.95 1.50
C VAL A 30 11.86 -3.48 1.25
N HIS A 31 12.33 -2.46 1.97
CA HIS A 31 13.68 -1.91 1.76
C HIS A 31 14.81 -2.79 2.35
N GLU A 32 14.50 -3.67 3.29
CA GLU A 32 15.47 -4.62 3.87
C GLU A 32 15.83 -5.74 2.88
N GLU A 33 14.94 -6.04 1.94
CA GLU A 33 15.10 -7.08 0.93
C GLU A 33 14.91 -6.48 -0.48
N PRO A 34 15.84 -5.63 -0.95
CA PRO A 34 15.69 -4.98 -2.25
C PRO A 34 15.80 -6.00 -3.40
N GLU A 35 14.82 -5.98 -4.29
CA GLU A 35 14.80 -6.79 -5.51
C GLU A 35 15.12 -5.90 -6.74
N ILE A 36 15.83 -6.43 -7.73
CA ILE A 36 16.26 -5.69 -8.93
C ILE A 36 15.55 -6.24 -10.16
N GLY A 37 15.06 -5.35 -11.03
CA GLY A 37 14.40 -5.72 -12.28
C GLY A 37 12.88 -5.65 -12.17
N LEU A 38 12.20 -6.57 -12.86
CA LEU A 38 10.73 -6.55 -13.02
C LEU A 38 10.04 -7.74 -12.34
N ASP A 39 10.83 -8.71 -11.89
CA ASP A 39 10.39 -9.87 -11.12
C ASP A 39 10.70 -9.61 -9.64
N LEU A 40 9.67 -9.25 -8.88
CA LEU A 40 9.73 -8.80 -7.48
C LEU A 40 8.80 -9.67 -6.60
N PRO A 41 8.97 -11.01 -6.57
CA PRO A 41 8.05 -11.91 -5.89
C PRO A 41 7.94 -11.64 -4.39
N LEU A 42 9.02 -11.20 -3.72
CA LEU A 42 8.99 -10.92 -2.28
C LEU A 42 8.25 -9.62 -1.98
N THR A 43 8.50 -8.57 -2.78
CA THR A 43 7.80 -7.29 -2.66
C THR A 43 6.32 -7.46 -2.96
N GLN A 44 5.97 -8.20 -4.03
CA GLN A 44 4.58 -8.48 -4.37
C GLN A 44 3.87 -9.22 -3.23
N ALA A 45 4.48 -10.25 -2.65
CA ALA A 45 3.89 -10.99 -1.53
C ALA A 45 3.60 -10.08 -0.32
N LYS A 46 4.53 -9.18 0.03
CA LYS A 46 4.35 -8.19 1.11
C LYS A 46 3.19 -7.23 0.84
N VAL A 47 3.04 -6.77 -0.41
CA VAL A 47 1.92 -5.90 -0.81
C VAL A 47 0.60 -6.64 -0.76
N LEU A 48 0.53 -7.87 -1.29
CA LEU A 48 -0.68 -8.69 -1.25
C LEU A 48 -1.15 -8.95 0.19
N ALA A 49 -0.23 -9.29 1.09
CA ALA A 49 -0.54 -9.47 2.50
C ALA A 49 -1.06 -8.18 3.17
N ALA A 50 -0.51 -7.01 2.81
CA ALA A 50 -0.96 -5.73 3.36
C ALA A 50 -2.35 -5.30 2.86
N LEU A 51 -2.80 -5.83 1.71
CA LEU A 51 -4.12 -5.55 1.13
C LEU A 51 -5.20 -6.55 1.59
N GLU A 52 -4.81 -7.65 2.21
CA GLU A 52 -5.74 -8.67 2.69
C GLU A 52 -6.75 -8.09 3.68
N GLY A 53 -8.02 -8.50 3.57
CA GLY A 53 -9.08 -8.08 4.48
C GLY A 53 -9.62 -6.66 4.27
N LEU A 54 -9.05 -5.87 3.33
CA LEU A 54 -9.54 -4.52 3.01
C LEU A 54 -10.78 -4.49 2.12
N GLY A 55 -11.22 -5.64 1.59
CA GLY A 55 -12.39 -5.74 0.71
C GLY A 55 -12.15 -5.20 -0.71
N LEU A 56 -10.89 -5.16 -1.15
CA LEU A 56 -10.47 -4.69 -2.48
C LEU A 56 -10.50 -5.83 -3.51
N GLU A 57 -10.75 -5.48 -4.77
CA GLU A 57 -10.60 -6.41 -5.89
C GLU A 57 -9.14 -6.39 -6.37
N VAL A 58 -8.35 -7.34 -5.88
CA VAL A 58 -6.91 -7.37 -6.16
C VAL A 58 -6.60 -8.21 -7.38
N SER A 59 -5.78 -7.68 -8.29
CA SER A 59 -5.22 -8.39 -9.45
C SER A 59 -3.70 -8.28 -9.51
N VAL A 60 -3.05 -9.30 -10.06
CA VAL A 60 -1.60 -9.37 -10.25
C VAL A 60 -1.25 -9.30 -11.73
N GLY A 61 -0.19 -8.58 -12.07
CA GLY A 61 0.33 -8.50 -13.45
C GLY A 61 1.00 -9.79 -13.91
N GLU A 62 0.86 -10.10 -15.20
CA GLU A 62 1.43 -11.34 -15.78
C GLU A 62 2.90 -11.21 -16.21
N LYS A 63 3.33 -10.00 -16.59
CA LYS A 63 4.70 -9.72 -17.09
C LYS A 63 5.59 -9.02 -16.09
N LEU A 64 4.97 -8.32 -15.14
CA LEU A 64 5.61 -7.55 -14.09
C LEU A 64 4.96 -7.98 -12.78
N SER A 65 5.69 -7.95 -11.68
CA SER A 65 5.12 -8.26 -10.35
C SER A 65 4.21 -7.15 -9.80
N SER A 66 3.48 -6.43 -10.65
CA SER A 66 2.54 -5.38 -10.27
C SER A 66 1.33 -5.92 -9.51
N VAL A 67 0.79 -5.09 -8.63
CA VAL A 67 -0.48 -5.32 -7.92
C VAL A 67 -1.41 -4.13 -8.19
N THR A 68 -2.66 -4.38 -8.52
CA THR A 68 -3.73 -3.37 -8.66
C THR A 68 -4.89 -3.72 -7.73
N ALA A 69 -5.50 -2.73 -7.10
CA ALA A 69 -6.55 -2.90 -6.10
C ALA A 69 -7.47 -1.66 -6.05
#